data_AF-A0A3P8S8S8-F1
#
_entry.id   AF-A0A3P8S8S8-F1
#
_cell.length_a   1.000
_cell.length_b   1.000
_cell.length_c   1.000
_cell.angle_alpha   90.00
_cell.angle_beta   90.00
_cell.angle_gamma   90.00
#
_symmetry.space_group_name_H-M   'P 1'
#
loop_
_entity.id
_entity.type
_entity.pdbx_description
1 polymer ?
#
loop_
_entity_poly.entity_id
_entity_poly.type
_entity_poly.pdbx_seq_one_letter_code
_entity_poly.pdbx_strand_id
1 'polypeptide(L)'
;MNKLNLVSYNVHGLNLSIKRKNTLNQLKKLQCSIVFYASYGKMRGVSILIGKGTPIKVEKDIKDNTELYIMIAGSIGDMTVSVLNVFAPSEEKETFFKQILKVITSEAKGMLLMGG
;
A
#
# COMPACT_ATOMS: atom_id res chain seq x y z
N MET A 1 8.92 17.79 -11.14
CA MET A 1 8.71 16.46 -10.52
C MET A 1 8.36 15.46 -11.61
N ASN A 2 8.98 14.28 -11.61
CA ASN A 2 8.52 13.19 -12.47
C ASN A 2 7.14 12.73 -11.98
N LYS A 3 6.27 12.39 -12.94
CA LYS A 3 4.93 11.88 -12.66
C LYS A 3 5.03 10.61 -11.80
N LEU A 4 4.35 10.59 -10.65
CA LEU A 4 4.19 9.39 -9.83
C LEU A 4 2.98 8.61 -10.33
N ASN A 5 3.17 7.33 -10.65
CA ASN A 5 2.11 6.43 -11.04
C ASN A 5 1.73 5.54 -9.85
N LEU A 6 0.59 5.85 -9.22
CA LEU A 6 0.04 5.09 -8.11
C LEU A 6 -0.96 4.07 -8.65
N VAL A 7 -0.85 2.81 -8.21
CA VAL A 7 -1.77 1.74 -8.63
C VAL A 7 -2.27 1.00 -7.40
N SER A 8 -3.58 0.85 -7.25
CA SER A 8 -4.16 -0.14 -6.33
C SER A 8 -4.56 -1.38 -7.11
N TYR A 9 -4.18 -2.56 -6.62
CA TYR A 9 -4.47 -3.80 -7.32
C TYR A 9 -4.69 -4.98 -6.36
N ASN A 10 -5.96 -5.38 -6.24
CA ASN A 10 -6.34 -6.65 -5.63
C ASN A 10 -6.23 -7.76 -6.66
N VAL A 11 -5.33 -8.72 -6.41
CA VAL A 11 -5.07 -9.82 -7.36
C VAL A 11 -5.73 -11.13 -6.94
N HIS A 12 -6.47 -11.17 -5.83
CA HIS A 12 -7.08 -12.41 -5.31
C HIS A 12 -6.04 -13.55 -5.14
N GLY A 13 -4.93 -13.24 -4.47
CA GLY A 13 -3.88 -14.19 -4.11
C GLY A 13 -2.83 -14.47 -5.19
N LEU A 14 -1.61 -14.84 -4.75
CA LEU A 14 -0.41 -15.03 -5.59
C LEU A 14 0.25 -16.40 -5.42
N ASN A 15 -0.52 -17.43 -5.08
CA ASN A 15 0.02 -18.76 -4.78
C ASN A 15 0.72 -19.40 -5.99
N LEU A 16 0.25 -19.12 -7.20
CA LEU A 16 0.80 -19.66 -8.44
C LEU A 16 1.95 -18.80 -8.99
N SER A 17 3.07 -19.44 -9.35
CA SER A 17 4.25 -18.78 -9.94
C SER A 17 3.93 -18.04 -11.24
N ILE A 18 3.09 -18.63 -12.09
CA ILE A 18 2.63 -18.02 -13.35
C ILE A 18 1.87 -16.72 -13.08
N LYS A 19 0.97 -16.72 -12.08
CA LYS A 19 0.20 -15.53 -11.68
C LYS A 19 1.11 -14.44 -11.13
N ARG A 20 2.14 -14.80 -10.34
CA ARG A 20 3.19 -13.85 -9.89
C ARG A 20 3.91 -13.20 -11.06
N LYS A 21 4.36 -13.99 -12.04
CA LYS A 21 5.04 -13.50 -13.24
C LYS A 21 4.14 -12.54 -14.04
N ASN A 22 2.89 -12.92 -14.26
CA ASN A 22 1.94 -12.09 -15.02
C ASN A 22 1.62 -10.77 -14.30
N THR A 23 1.37 -10.83 -12.99
CA THR A 23 1.16 -9.65 -12.15
C THR A 23 2.35 -8.71 -12.22
N LEU A 24 3.56 -9.22 -12.03
CA LEU A 24 4.78 -8.40 -12.11
C LEU A 24 4.97 -7.78 -13.49
N ASN A 25 4.69 -8.52 -14.57
CA ASN A 25 4.77 -8.00 -15.94
C ASN A 25 3.76 -6.88 -16.18
N GLN A 26 2.55 -6.98 -15.63
CA GLN A 26 1.55 -5.92 -15.71
C GLN A 26 2.00 -4.66 -14.96
N LEU A 27 2.51 -4.82 -13.72
CA LEU A 27 3.04 -3.69 -12.94
C LEU A 27 4.21 -2.98 -13.67
N LYS A 28 5.07 -3.75 -14.35
CA LYS A 28 6.15 -3.18 -15.19
C LYS A 28 5.61 -2.39 -16.38
N LYS A 29 4.61 -2.92 -17.09
CA LYS A 29 3.98 -2.24 -18.23
C LYS A 29 3.30 -0.93 -17.82
N LEU A 30 2.70 -0.90 -16.63
CA LEU A 30 2.07 0.29 -16.06
C LEU A 30 3.08 1.33 -15.54
N GLN A 31 4.39 1.00 -15.50
CA GLN A 31 5.44 1.86 -14.98
C GLN A 31 5.10 2.41 -13.59
N CYS A 32 4.66 1.52 -12.69
CA CYS A 32 4.20 1.91 -11.35
C CYS A 32 5.34 2.48 -10.50
N SER A 33 5.06 3.58 -9.81
CA SER A 33 5.93 4.16 -8.79
C SER A 33 5.67 3.56 -7.42
N ILE A 34 4.39 3.43 -7.05
CA ILE A 34 3.91 2.83 -5.80
C ILE A 34 2.72 1.94 -6.15
N VAL A 35 2.68 0.74 -5.58
CA VAL A 35 1.57 -0.20 -5.73
C VAL A 35 1.00 -0.55 -4.37
N PHE A 36 -0.29 -0.32 -4.19
CA PHE A 36 -1.08 -0.83 -3.08
C PHE A 36 -1.56 -2.23 -3.46
N TYR A 37 -1.12 -3.23 -2.71
CA TYR A 37 -1.39 -4.62 -3.01
C TYR A 37 -2.15 -5.26 -1.85
N ALA A 38 -3.18 -6.04 -2.16
CA ALA A 38 -3.91 -6.82 -1.18
C ALA A 38 -4.10 -8.27 -1.66
N SER A 39 -3.99 -9.21 -0.73
CA SER A 39 -4.25 -10.63 -0.95
C SER A 39 -5.39 -11.12 -0.06
N TYR A 40 -6.32 -11.85 -0.66
CA TYR A 40 -7.40 -12.54 0.02
C TYR A 40 -7.24 -14.06 -0.17
N GLY A 41 -7.34 -14.85 0.89
CA GLY A 41 -7.20 -16.32 0.84
C GLY A 41 -6.45 -16.92 2.03
N LYS A 42 -5.62 -17.96 1.77
CA LYS A 42 -4.81 -18.67 2.79
C LYS A 42 -3.64 -17.83 3.33
N MET A 43 -3.11 -16.91 2.52
CA MET A 43 -2.11 -15.91 2.91
C MET A 43 -2.76 -14.55 2.67
N ARG A 44 -3.42 -14.03 3.71
CA ARG A 44 -4.04 -12.71 3.69
C ARG A 44 -2.96 -11.65 3.93
N GLY A 45 -3.29 -10.42 3.60
CA GLY A 45 -2.47 -9.28 3.96
C GLY A 45 -2.32 -8.24 2.87
N VAL A 46 -1.87 -7.07 3.30
CA VAL A 46 -1.56 -5.92 2.45
C VAL A 46 -0.05 -5.73 2.30
N SER A 47 0.36 -5.14 1.18
CA SER A 47 1.74 -4.70 1.00
C SER A 47 1.81 -3.42 0.15
N ILE A 48 2.90 -2.67 0.33
CA ILE A 48 3.24 -1.52 -0.51
C ILE A 48 4.47 -1.91 -1.31
N LEU A 49 4.37 -1.94 -2.64
CA LEU A 49 5.53 -2.14 -3.52
C LEU A 49 6.01 -0.80 -4.05
N ILE A 50 7.32 -0.57 -3.98
CA ILE A 50 7.96 0.65 -4.43
C ILE A 50 8.78 0.33 -5.67
N GLY A 51 8.53 1.05 -6.76
CA GLY A 51 9.33 0.94 -7.98
C GLY A 51 10.77 1.38 -7.72
N LYS A 52 11.76 0.65 -8.25
CA LYS A 52 13.20 0.93 -8.00
C LYS A 52 13.63 2.36 -8.34
N GLY A 53 12.96 3.01 -9.30
CA GLY A 53 13.24 4.40 -9.69
C GLY A 53 12.52 5.45 -8.84
N THR A 54 11.70 5.04 -7.88
CA THR A 54 10.97 5.96 -6.98
C THR A 54 11.90 6.34 -5.81
N PRO A 55 12.33 7.61 -5.70
CA PRO A 55 13.30 8.04 -4.68
C PRO A 55 12.61 8.30 -3.34
N ILE A 56 11.97 7.27 -2.79
CA ILE A 56 11.33 7.35 -1.48
C ILE A 56 12.35 7.06 -0.38
N LYS A 57 12.36 7.90 0.66
CA LYS A 57 13.06 7.66 1.91
C LYS A 57 12.01 7.27 2.95
N VAL A 58 12.10 6.07 3.49
CA VAL A 58 11.20 5.59 4.54
C VAL A 58 11.80 5.92 5.89
N GLU A 59 11.08 6.65 6.72
CA GLU A 59 11.49 7.03 8.07
C GLU A 59 10.82 6.16 9.13
N LYS A 60 9.58 5.74 8.88
CA LYS A 60 8.79 4.93 9.80
C LYS A 60 7.88 3.99 9.02
N ASP A 61 7.82 2.73 9.43
CA ASP A 61 6.78 1.78 9.05
C ASP A 61 5.84 1.52 10.23
N ILE A 62 4.53 1.60 9.97
CA ILE A 62 3.47 1.26 10.91
C ILE A 62 2.74 0.06 10.33
N LYS A 63 2.88 -1.07 11.02
CA LYS A 63 2.26 -2.34 10.64
C LYS A 63 1.13 -2.65 11.59
N ASP A 64 0.05 -3.17 11.01
CA ASP A 64 -1.05 -3.74 11.77
C ASP A 64 -0.79 -5.20 12.13
N ASN A 65 -1.23 -5.61 13.32
CA ASN A 65 -1.23 -7.02 13.73
C ASN A 65 -2.33 -7.83 13.05
N THR A 66 -3.36 -7.17 12.47
CA THR A 66 -4.47 -7.85 11.78
C THR A 66 -4.28 -8.00 10.26
N GLU A 67 -3.12 -7.56 9.74
CA GLU A 67 -2.76 -7.61 8.31
C GLU A 67 -3.71 -6.81 7.39
N LEU A 68 -4.55 -5.93 7.93
CA LEU A 68 -5.55 -5.17 7.17
C LEU A 68 -5.05 -3.80 6.73
N TYR A 69 -3.96 -3.29 7.31
CA TYR A 69 -3.31 -2.08 6.80
C TYR A 69 -1.80 -2.09 7.01
N ILE A 70 -1.12 -1.29 6.19
CA ILE A 70 0.29 -0.92 6.39
C ILE A 70 0.44 0.54 6.00
N MET A 71 1.12 1.32 6.83
CA MET A 71 1.51 2.68 6.52
C MET A 71 3.03 2.80 6.52
N ILE A 72 3.57 3.56 5.57
CA ILE A 72 4.93 4.07 5.64
C ILE A 72 4.88 5.60 5.65
N ALA A 73 5.69 6.22 6.49
CA ALA A 73 5.90 7.67 6.52
C ALA A 73 7.34 7.99 6.13
N GLY A 74 7.53 9.07 5.38
CA GLY A 74 8.84 9.50 4.93
C GLY A 74 8.77 10.61 3.89
N SER A 75 9.62 10.56 2.87
CA SER A 75 9.64 11.60 1.82
C SER A 75 9.89 11.07 0.42
N ILE A 76 9.37 11.77 -0.58
CA ILE A 76 9.69 11.59 -2.00
C ILE A 76 10.22 12.93 -2.52
N GLY A 77 11.54 13.01 -2.72
CA GLY A 77 12.21 14.30 -2.87
C GLY A 77 12.01 15.15 -1.62
N ASP A 78 11.56 16.39 -1.80
CA ASP A 78 11.33 17.34 -0.69
C ASP A 78 9.90 17.24 -0.11
N MET A 79 9.05 16.36 -0.67
CA MET A 79 7.69 16.18 -0.21
C MET A 79 7.65 15.14 0.91
N THR A 80 7.26 15.55 2.11
CA THR A 80 6.86 14.60 3.17
C THR A 80 5.58 13.89 2.76
N VAL A 81 5.58 12.57 2.80
CA VAL A 81 4.46 11.72 2.41
C VAL A 81 4.18 10.64 3.45
N SER A 82 2.92 10.26 3.56
CA SER A 82 2.48 9.04 4.22
C SER A 82 1.75 8.18 3.22
N VAL A 83 2.18 6.93 3.03
CA VAL A 83 1.58 5.99 2.10
C VAL A 83 0.89 4.91 2.90
N LEU A 84 -0.44 4.82 2.77
CA LEU A 84 -1.29 3.91 3.54
C LEU A 84 -2.01 2.95 2.59
N ASN A 85 -1.74 1.66 2.73
CA ASN A 85 -2.55 0.62 2.09
C ASN A 85 -3.54 0.07 3.11
N VAL A 86 -4.82 -0.02 2.75
CA VAL A 86 -5.87 -0.61 3.57
C VAL A 86 -6.62 -1.69 2.81
N PHE A 87 -7.06 -2.72 3.51
CA PHE A 87 -7.99 -3.72 3.01
C PHE A 87 -9.15 -3.83 3.99
N ALA A 88 -10.28 -3.22 3.63
CA ALA A 88 -11.44 -3.20 4.52
C ALA A 88 -12.04 -4.61 4.68
N PRO A 89 -12.30 -5.06 5.92
CA PRO A 89 -12.94 -6.35 6.17
C PRO A 89 -14.39 -6.36 5.65
N SER A 90 -14.91 -7.55 5.38
CA SER A 90 -16.31 -7.73 4.97
C SER A 90 -17.30 -7.38 6.08
N GLU A 91 -16.90 -7.61 7.33
CA GLU A 91 -17.64 -7.35 8.56
C GLU A 91 -16.95 -6.23 9.37
N GLU A 92 -17.63 -5.65 10.36
CA GLU A 92 -17.03 -4.66 11.31
C GLU A 92 -16.40 -3.40 10.69
N LYS A 93 -16.90 -2.96 9.52
CA LYS A 93 -16.34 -1.84 8.75
C LYS A 93 -16.25 -0.54 9.54
N GLU A 94 -17.24 -0.21 10.38
CA GLU A 94 -17.24 1.05 11.13
C GLU A 94 -16.08 1.11 12.14
N THR A 95 -15.91 0.04 12.94
CA THR A 95 -14.81 -0.09 13.89
C THR A 95 -13.46 0.00 13.18
N PHE A 96 -13.33 -0.69 12.05
CA PHE A 96 -12.14 -0.64 11.20
C PHE A 96 -11.84 0.79 10.73
N PHE A 97 -12.80 1.50 10.14
CA PHE A 97 -12.55 2.86 9.66
C PHE A 97 -12.26 3.85 10.78
N LYS A 98 -12.86 3.69 11.97
CA LYS A 98 -12.48 4.47 13.16
C LYS A 98 -11.01 4.23 13.55
N GLN A 99 -10.56 2.98 13.49
CA GLN A 99 -9.14 2.65 13.72
C GLN A 99 -8.23 3.27 12.65
N ILE A 100 -8.61 3.20 11.37
CA ILE A 100 -7.84 3.81 10.28
C ILE A 100 -7.76 5.32 10.45
N LEU A 101 -8.86 5.99 10.77
CA LEU A 101 -8.86 7.43 11.05
C LEU A 101 -7.94 7.77 12.23
N LYS A 102 -7.98 6.99 13.30
CA LYS A 102 -7.06 7.16 14.44
C LYS A 102 -5.59 7.09 13.99
N VAL A 103 -5.22 6.06 13.23
CA VAL A 103 -3.87 5.89 12.68
C VAL A 103 -3.48 7.08 11.79
N ILE A 104 -4.37 7.53 10.90
CA ILE A 104 -4.11 8.70 10.05
C ILE A 104 -3.84 9.94 10.91
N THR A 105 -4.70 10.21 11.90
CA THR A 105 -4.56 11.40 12.75
C THR A 105 -3.34 11.37 13.67
N SER A 106 -2.85 10.19 14.06
CA SER A 106 -1.71 10.07 14.96
C SER A 106 -0.37 9.92 14.25
N GLU A 107 -0.35 9.29 13.08
CA GLU A 107 0.88 8.87 12.41
C GLU A 107 1.15 9.58 11.08
N ALA A 108 0.11 10.01 10.36
CA ALA A 108 0.30 10.57 9.04
C ALA A 108 0.98 11.95 9.12
N LYS A 109 1.98 12.13 8.26
CA LYS A 109 2.71 13.37 8.03
C LYS A 109 2.66 13.74 6.55
N GLY A 110 2.54 15.04 6.29
CA GLY A 110 2.55 15.58 4.93
C GLY A 110 1.41 15.06 4.07
N MET A 111 1.68 14.78 2.80
CA MET A 111 0.68 14.30 1.86
C MET A 111 0.32 12.83 2.13
N LEU A 112 -0.96 12.55 2.39
CA LEU A 112 -1.46 11.18 2.53
C LEU A 112 -1.81 10.59 1.15
N LEU A 113 -1.13 9.50 0.79
CA LEU A 113 -1.44 8.67 -0.37
C LEU A 113 -2.07 7.36 0.14
N MET A 114 -3.37 7.20 -0.07
CA MET A 114 -4.12 6.06 0.43
C MET A 114 -4.68 5.21 -0.71
N GLY A 115 -4.61 3.88 -0.57
CA GLY A 115 -5.16 2.92 -1.52
C GLY A 115 -5.64 1.64 -0.82
N GLY A 116 -6.26 0.75 -1.61
CA GLY A 116 -6.83 -0.53 -1.17
C GLY A 116 -7.47 -1.30 -2.31
#